data_AF-A0A2S2CN70-F1
#
_entry.id   AF-A0A2S2CN70-F1
#
_cell.length_a   1.000
_cell.length_b   1.000
_cell.length_c   1.000
_cell.angle_alpha   90.00
_cell.angle_beta   90.00
_cell.angle_gamma   90.00
#
_symmetry.space_group_name_H-M   'P 1'
#
loop_
_entity.id
_entity.type
_entity.pdbx_description
1 polymer ?
#
loop_
_entity_poly.entity_id
_entity_poly.type
_entity_poly.pdbx_seq_one_letter_code
_entity_poly.pdbx_strand_id
1 'polypeptide(L)'
;MARFDLYVVRPPEGLATVTAIPEEKSVQSQAALRSLSRSGCLVKPLGDIDLSFVKRSEAQIKIELAVRTMFAASAYKPPVSIVW
;
A
#
# COMPACT_ATOMS: atom_id res chain seq x y z
N MET A 1 7.88 8.14 -14.65
CA MET A 1 6.66 8.50 -13.89
C MET A 1 6.78 7.80 -12.54
N ALA A 2 6.56 8.49 -11.41
CA ALA A 2 6.70 7.86 -10.10
C ALA A 2 5.39 7.14 -9.74
N ARG A 3 5.21 5.94 -10.31
CA ARG A 3 4.05 5.08 -10.08
C ARG A 3 4.27 4.24 -8.82
N PHE A 4 3.25 4.15 -7.98
CA PHE A 4 3.27 3.34 -6.78
C PHE A 4 2.19 2.27 -6.84
N ASP A 5 2.59 1.02 -6.69
CA ASP A 5 1.67 -0.10 -6.52
C ASP A 5 1.17 -0.14 -5.06
N LEU A 6 -0.14 -0.30 -4.88
CA LEU A 6 -0.79 -0.38 -3.58
C LEU A 6 -1.13 -1.83 -3.25
N TYR A 7 -0.80 -2.27 -2.04
CA TYR A 7 -1.10 -3.60 -1.53
C TYR A 7 -1.78 -3.51 -0.16
N VAL A 8 -2.81 -4.31 0.08
CA VAL A 8 -3.26 -4.62 1.44
C VAL A 8 -2.39 -5.75 1.97
N VAL A 9 -1.86 -5.55 3.18
CA VAL A 9 -1.21 -6.56 3.99
C VAL A 9 -1.99 -6.70 5.29
N ARG A 10 -2.57 -7.88 5.53
CA ARG A 10 -3.31 -8.20 6.75
C ARG A 10 -2.67 -9.41 7.45
N PRO A 11 -2.07 -9.25 8.64
CA PRO A 11 -1.60 -10.39 9.42
C PRO A 11 -2.78 -11.27 9.91
N PRO A 12 -2.54 -12.55 10.25
CA PRO A 12 -3.57 -13.46 10.75
C PRO A 12 -4.30 -12.90 11.97
N GLU A 13 -3.53 -12.34 12.89
CA GLU A 13 -4.01 -11.62 14.06
C GLU A 13 -3.56 -10.17 13.93
N GLY A 14 -4.49 -9.29 13.56
CA GLY A 14 -4.22 -7.87 13.51
C GLY A 14 -4.98 -7.10 12.43
N LEU A 15 -4.58 -5.85 12.31
CA LEU A 15 -5.19 -4.84 11.46
C LEU A 15 -4.59 -4.89 10.05
N ALA A 16 -5.43 -4.70 9.04
CA ALA A 16 -4.98 -4.63 7.65
C ALA A 16 -4.34 -3.27 7.38
N THR A 17 -3.15 -3.27 6.79
CA THR A 17 -2.41 -2.04 6.45
C THR A 17 -2.30 -1.95 4.94
N VAL A 18 -2.40 -0.74 4.40
CA VAL A 18 -2.10 -0.50 2.97
C VAL A 18 -0.65 -0.08 2.83
N THR A 19 0.09 -0.80 2.00
CA THR A 19 1.48 -0.51 1.66
C THR A 19 1.56 0.07 0.25
N ALA A 20 2.17 1.24 0.11
CA ALA A 20 2.51 1.83 -1.19
C ALA A 20 3.97 1.54 -1.52
N ILE A 21 4.23 0.95 -2.69
CA ILE A 21 5.56 0.53 -3.14
C ILE A 21 5.86 1.22 -4.48
N PRO A 22 6.96 1.97 -4.61
CA PRO A 22 7.35 2.55 -5.88
C PRO A 22 7.71 1.45 -6.88
N GLU A 23 7.37 1.64 -8.15
CA GLU A 23 7.63 0.68 -9.24
C GLU A 23 9.11 0.25 -9.29
N GLU A 24 10.03 1.19 -9.04
CA GLU A 24 11.48 0.95 -8.96
C GLU A 24 11.89 -0.11 -7.92
N LYS A 25 11.11 -0.25 -6.83
CA LYS A 25 11.33 -1.23 -5.76
C LYS A 25 10.41 -2.44 -5.84
N SER A 26 9.57 -2.53 -6.87
CA SER A 26 8.55 -3.59 -6.99
C SER A 26 9.18 -4.99 -6.92
N VAL A 27 10.31 -5.23 -7.59
CA VAL A 27 11.00 -6.54 -7.58
C VAL A 27 11.45 -6.94 -6.18
N GLN A 28 12.09 -6.03 -5.44
CA GLN A 28 12.58 -6.30 -4.08
C GLN A 28 11.40 -6.50 -3.11
N SER A 29 10.40 -5.63 -3.19
CA SER A 29 9.22 -5.69 -2.32
C SER A 29 8.35 -6.90 -2.61
N GLN A 30 8.28 -7.40 -3.85
CA GLN A 30 7.56 -8.63 -4.18
C GLN A 30 8.10 -9.85 -3.41
N ALA A 31 9.42 -9.96 -3.23
CA ALA A 31 9.99 -11.04 -2.44
C ALA A 31 9.54 -10.96 -0.97
N ALA A 32 9.52 -9.75 -0.40
CA ALA A 32 9.02 -9.50 0.95
C ALA A 32 7.52 -9.80 1.08
N LEU A 33 6.70 -9.34 0.13
CA LEU A 33 5.25 -9.60 0.08
C LEU A 33 4.95 -11.10 -0.05
N ARG A 34 5.70 -11.84 -0.87
CA ARG A 34 5.57 -13.31 -0.97
C ARG A 34 5.95 -14.00 0.35
N SER A 35 7.00 -13.53 1.01
CA SER A 35 7.41 -14.06 2.32
C SER A 35 6.32 -13.85 3.37
N LEU A 36 5.76 -12.63 3.44
CA LEU A 36 4.62 -12.31 4.32
C LEU A 36 3.40 -13.17 4.01
N SER A 37 3.12 -13.42 2.73
CA SER A 37 2.03 -14.30 2.35
C SER A 37 2.24 -15.73 2.84
N ARG A 38 3.47 -16.24 2.78
CA ARG A 38 3.83 -17.57 3.29
C ARG A 38 3.81 -17.66 4.82
N SER A 39 4.04 -16.56 5.53
CA SER A 39 3.92 -16.51 6.99
C SER A 39 2.46 -16.40 7.49
N GLY A 40 1.47 -16.50 6.59
CA GLY A 40 0.05 -16.45 6.93
C GLY A 40 -0.59 -15.07 6.78
N CYS A 41 0.14 -14.03 6.39
CA CYS A 41 -0.47 -12.74 6.10
C CYS A 41 -1.26 -12.81 4.80
N LEU A 42 -2.46 -12.20 4.77
CA LEU A 42 -3.18 -11.97 3.54
C LEU A 42 -2.58 -10.75 2.84
N VAL A 43 -2.04 -10.97 1.65
CA VAL A 43 -1.48 -9.91 0.79
C VAL A 43 -2.30 -9.83 -0.50
N LYS A 44 -2.85 -8.66 -0.81
CA LYS A 44 -3.64 -8.44 -2.04
C LYS A 44 -3.31 -7.11 -2.71
N PRO A 45 -3.18 -7.07 -4.04
CA PRO A 45 -3.06 -5.82 -4.77
C PRO A 45 -4.38 -5.03 -4.70
N LEU A 46 -4.29 -3.71 -4.55
CA LEU A 46 -5.42 -2.77 -4.61
C LEU A 46 -5.49 -1.98 -5.91
N GLY A 47 -4.36 -1.82 -6.59
CA GLY A 47 -4.21 -0.97 -7.77
C GLY A 47 -2.93 -0.15 -7.67
N ASP A 48 -2.90 0.97 -8.37
CA ASP A 48 -1.74 1.85 -8.42
C ASP A 48 -2.13 3.33 -8.33
N ILE A 49 -1.16 4.18 -8.00
CA ILE A 49 -1.32 5.63 -7.93
C ILE A 49 -0.12 6.34 -8.56
N ASP A 50 -0.39 7.37 -9.36
CA ASP A 50 0.64 8.22 -9.96
C ASP A 50 0.93 9.43 -9.06
N LEU A 51 2.18 9.55 -8.63
CA LEU A 51 2.68 10.62 -7.77
C LEU A 51 3.79 11.45 -8.46
N SER A 52 3.89 11.38 -9.78
CA SER A 52 4.93 12.03 -10.60
C SER A 52 5.14 13.53 -10.38
N PHE A 53 4.13 14.25 -9.88
CA PHE A 53 4.18 15.71 -9.68
C PHE A 53 4.20 16.14 -8.20
N VAL A 54 4.45 15.21 -7.29
CA VAL A 54 4.10 15.39 -5.88
C VAL A 54 5.35 15.28 -5.03
N LYS A 55 5.60 16.27 -4.17
CA LYS A 55 6.70 16.20 -3.19
C LYS A 55 6.46 15.03 -2.23
N ARG A 56 7.52 14.46 -1.65
CA ARG A 56 7.38 13.31 -0.72
C ARG A 56 6.38 13.56 0.41
N SER A 57 6.34 14.77 0.96
CA SER A 57 5.38 15.19 2.00
C SER A 57 3.93 15.20 1.52
N GLU A 58 3.70 15.59 0.26
CA GLU A 58 2.37 15.64 -0.35
C GLU A 58 1.93 14.26 -0.88
N ALA A 59 2.90 13.40 -1.22
CA ALA A 59 2.66 12.05 -1.72
C ALA A 59 1.94 11.22 -0.65
N GLN A 60 2.36 11.35 0.61
CA GLN A 60 1.69 10.71 1.74
C GLN A 60 0.22 11.13 1.85
N ILE A 61 -0.05 12.43 1.79
CA ILE A 61 -1.41 12.95 1.90
C ILE A 61 -2.29 12.42 0.75
N LYS A 62 -1.76 12.38 -0.48
CA LYS A 62 -2.50 11.85 -1.64
C LYS A 62 -2.78 10.35 -1.52
N ILE A 63 -1.80 9.56 -1.08
CA ILE A 63 -2.00 8.12 -0.87
C ILE A 63 -3.03 7.89 0.23
N GLU A 64 -2.91 8.57 1.37
CA GLU A 64 -3.88 8.46 2.47
C GLU A 64 -5.29 8.84 2.03
N LEU A 65 -5.45 9.91 1.24
CA LEU A 65 -6.74 10.33 0.71
C LEU A 65 -7.31 9.28 -0.27
N ALA A 66 -6.48 8.74 -1.16
CA ALA A 66 -6.88 7.70 -2.10
C ALA A 66 -7.35 6.43 -1.37
N VAL A 67 -6.60 5.98 -0.37
CA VAL A 67 -6.98 4.82 0.47
C VAL A 67 -8.26 5.11 1.24
N ARG A 68 -8.40 6.28 1.87
CA ARG A 68 -9.65 6.65 2.56
C ARG A 68 -10.86 6.62 1.64
N THR A 69 -10.68 7.06 0.39
CA THR A 69 -11.72 7.02 -0.65
C THR A 69 -12.04 5.59 -1.07
N MET A 70 -11.02 4.74 -1.32
CA MET A 70 -11.21 3.33 -1.65
C MET A 70 -11.99 2.57 -0.57
N PHE A 71 -11.71 2.88 0.69
CA PHE A 71 -12.39 2.29 1.83
C PHE A 71 -13.57 3.13 2.32
N ALA A 72 -14.08 4.10 1.55
CA ALA A 72 -15.12 5.04 1.99
C ALA A 72 -16.36 4.34 2.58
N ALA A 73 -16.83 3.28 1.91
CA ALA A 73 -17.96 2.46 2.33
C ALA A 73 -17.64 1.43 3.44
N SER A 74 -16.36 1.24 3.78
CA SER A 74 -15.93 0.34 4.85
C SER A 74 -16.00 1.05 6.21
N ALA A 75 -16.58 0.37 7.21
CA ALA A 75 -16.57 0.80 8.60
C ALA A 75 -15.14 0.84 9.19
N TYR A 76 -14.23 0.04 8.62
CA TYR A 76 -12.83 0.01 8.98
C TYR A 76 -11.98 0.79 7.97
N LYS A 77 -11.14 1.71 8.47
CA LYS A 77 -10.17 2.47 7.68
C LYS A 77 -8.77 1.94 7.97
N PRO A 78 -8.13 1.22 7.03
CA PRO A 78 -6.82 0.65 7.26
C PRO A 78 -5.76 1.75 7.40
N PRO A 79 -4.80 1.64 8.33
CA PRO A 79 -3.62 2.50 8.34
C PRO A 79 -2.83 2.34 7.03
N VAL A 80 -2.17 3.42 6.62
CA VAL A 80 -1.32 3.45 5.42
C VAL A 80 0.14 3.51 5.85
N SER A 81 0.96 2.60 5.33
CA SER A 81 2.40 2.59 5.52
C SER A 81 3.08 2.78 4.16
N ILE A 82 3.94 3.79 4.04
CA ILE A 82 4.63 4.08 2.78
C ILE A 82 6.06 3.60 2.90
N VAL A 83 6.44 2.64 2.05
CA VAL A 83 7.81 2.13 1.99
C VAL A 83 8.51 2.89 0.86
N TRP A 84 9.29 3.89 1.24
CA TRP A 84 10.12 4.67 0.32
C TRP A 84 11.30 3.87 -0.21
#